data_AF-A0A841R7S3-F1
#
_entry.id   AF-A0A841R7S3-F1
#
_cell.length_a   1.000
_cell.length_b   1.000
_cell.length_c   1.000
_cell.angle_alpha   90.00
_cell.angle_beta   90.00
_cell.angle_gamma   90.00
#
_symmetry.space_group_name_H-M   'P 1'
#
loop_
_entity.id
_entity.type
_entity.pdbx_description
1 polymer ?
#
loop_
_entity_poly.entity_id
_entity_poly.type
_entity_poly.pdbx_seq_one_letter_code
_entity_poly.pdbx_strand_id
1 'polypeptide(L)'
;MKKFKMKRENLLVLCDNLDLPPGRCKFKLKGSPAAHNGLKSISGVLESSEYMRIFIGIGHPGHRDLVRDYVIGDPDEQEWPLYGDSYRACAKAVLEICDDKLDKVMNELNRKKPS
;
A
#
# COMPACT_ATOMS: atom_id res chain seq x y z
N MET A 1 -13.45 -11.14 8.60
CA MET A 1 -12.95 -12.48 8.22
C MET A 1 -13.74 -13.62 8.84
N LYS A 2 -13.93 -13.69 10.17
CA LYS A 2 -14.69 -14.77 10.85
C LYS A 2 -16.11 -14.99 10.31
N LYS A 3 -16.90 -13.92 10.14
CA LYS A 3 -18.27 -13.98 9.61
C LYS A 3 -18.35 -14.55 8.18
N PHE A 4 -17.41 -14.17 7.32
CA PHE A 4 -17.39 -14.55 5.90
C PHE A 4 -16.49 -15.76 5.60
N LYS A 5 -15.95 -16.43 6.62
CA LYS A 5 -15.01 -17.57 6.49
C LYS A 5 -13.86 -17.31 5.51
N MET A 6 -13.40 -16.07 5.42
CA MET A 6 -12.35 -15.65 4.48
C MET A 6 -10.97 -16.05 5.04
N LYS A 7 -10.10 -16.58 4.18
CA LYS A 7 -8.69 -16.86 4.50
C LYS A 7 -7.86 -15.58 4.48
N ARG A 8 -6.76 -15.55 5.26
CA ARG A 8 -5.84 -14.40 5.31
C ARG A 8 -5.15 -14.12 3.97
N GLU A 9 -4.87 -15.19 3.21
CA GLU A 9 -4.35 -15.10 1.84
C GLU A 9 -5.28 -14.32 0.89
N ASN A 10 -6.58 -14.24 1.21
CA ASN A 10 -7.57 -13.51 0.39
C ASN A 10 -7.77 -12.07 0.86
N LEU A 11 -7.00 -11.61 1.86
CA LEU A 11 -7.03 -10.24 2.33
C LEU A 11 -5.94 -9.42 1.62
N LEU A 12 -6.39 -8.36 0.95
CA LEU A 12 -5.53 -7.33 0.38
C LEU A 12 -5.80 -6.00 1.10
N VAL A 13 -4.75 -5.36 1.59
CA VAL A 13 -4.82 -4.03 2.22
C VAL A 13 -4.10 -2.99 1.35
N LEU A 14 -4.80 -1.92 0.96
CA LEU A 14 -4.18 -0.75 0.34
C LEU A 14 -3.97 0.29 1.43
N CYS A 15 -2.76 0.87 1.50
CA CYS A 15 -2.41 1.86 2.52
C CYS A 15 -1.36 2.83 2.01
N ASP A 16 -1.35 4.04 2.57
CA ASP A 16 -0.31 5.03 2.34
C ASP A 16 1.04 4.54 2.91
N ASN A 17 2.13 5.07 2.37
CA ASN A 17 3.46 4.77 2.84
C ASN A 17 4.40 5.97 2.69
N LEU A 18 4.95 6.39 3.82
CA LEU A 18 5.87 7.52 3.90
C LEU A 18 7.24 7.24 3.26
N ASP A 19 7.65 5.97 3.20
CA ASP A 19 8.95 5.55 2.65
C ASP A 19 8.97 5.53 1.11
N LEU A 20 7.82 5.72 0.47
CA LEU A 20 7.67 5.71 -0.98
C LEU A 20 7.22 7.11 -1.43
N PRO A 21 7.85 7.71 -2.44
CA PRO A 21 7.40 9.00 -2.95
C PRO A 21 6.08 8.86 -3.74
N PRO A 22 5.32 9.96 -3.92
CA PRO A 22 4.15 10.00 -4.79
C PRO A 22 4.42 9.41 -6.17
N GLY A 23 3.41 8.73 -6.73
CA GLY A 23 3.54 8.05 -8.02
C GLY A 23 4.32 6.72 -7.99
N ARG A 24 4.73 6.26 -6.80
CA ARG A 24 5.28 4.91 -6.59
C ARG A 24 4.30 4.06 -5.81
N CYS A 25 4.19 2.81 -6.21
CA CYS A 25 3.50 1.78 -5.47
C CYS A 25 4.45 0.62 -5.16
N LYS A 26 4.09 -0.21 -4.18
CA LYS A 26 4.81 -1.44 -3.90
C LYS A 26 3.87 -2.52 -3.39
N PHE A 27 3.89 -3.68 -4.03
CA PHE A 27 3.18 -4.87 -3.60
C PHE A 27 4.04 -5.72 -2.66
N LYS A 28 3.44 -6.25 -1.59
CA LYS A 28 4.03 -7.28 -0.73
C LYS A 28 2.99 -8.34 -0.40
N LEU A 29 3.39 -9.61 -0.46
CA LEU A 29 2.57 -10.75 -0.02
C LEU A 29 2.40 -10.81 1.50
N LYS A 30 3.42 -10.35 2.23
CA LYS A 30 3.49 -10.39 3.70
C LYS A 30 4.57 -9.46 4.24
N GLY A 31 4.64 -9.36 5.55
CA GLY A 31 5.72 -8.69 6.26
C GLY A 31 5.25 -7.81 7.40
N SER A 32 6.21 -7.28 8.16
CA SER A 32 5.93 -6.42 9.31
C SER A 32 5.02 -5.23 8.93
N PRO A 33 4.07 -4.82 9.80
CA PRO A 33 3.26 -3.63 9.62
C PRO A 33 4.07 -2.31 9.59
N ALA A 34 5.39 -2.39 9.84
CA ALA A 34 6.28 -1.24 9.93
C ALA A 34 5.75 -0.21 10.97
N ALA A 35 6.01 1.08 10.76
CA ALA A 35 5.53 2.13 11.65
C ALA A 35 4.03 2.47 11.47
N HIS A 36 3.36 1.91 10.45
CA HIS A 36 2.02 2.30 10.03
C HIS A 36 0.93 1.87 11.03
N ASN A 37 0.17 2.83 11.56
CA ASN A 37 -0.82 2.59 12.63
C ASN A 37 -1.97 1.68 12.18
N GLY A 38 -2.52 1.88 10.97
CA GLY A 38 -3.54 1.00 10.39
C GLY A 38 -3.08 -0.47 10.27
N LEU A 39 -1.90 -0.72 9.69
CA LEU A 39 -1.34 -2.07 9.58
C LEU A 39 -1.05 -2.70 10.95
N LYS A 40 -0.62 -1.92 11.97
CA LYS A 40 -0.46 -2.42 13.34
C LYS A 40 -1.80 -2.87 13.92
N SER A 41 -2.85 -2.08 13.73
CA SER A 41 -4.20 -2.41 14.18
C SER A 41 -4.73 -3.69 13.51
N ILE A 42 -4.67 -3.76 12.17
CA ILE A 42 -5.08 -4.93 11.40
C ILE A 42 -4.30 -6.17 11.84
N SER A 43 -2.97 -6.08 11.93
CA SER A 43 -2.13 -7.22 12.31
C SER A 43 -2.39 -7.67 13.75
N GLY A 44 -2.71 -6.74 14.66
CA GLY A 44 -3.08 -7.06 16.04
C GLY A 44 -4.39 -7.84 16.11
N VAL A 45 -5.43 -7.40 15.37
CA VAL A 45 -6.72 -8.11 15.31
C VAL A 45 -6.60 -9.48 14.63
N LEU A 46 -5.72 -9.59 13.63
CA LEU A 46 -5.48 -10.85 12.92
C LEU A 46 -4.48 -11.77 13.65
N GLU A 47 -3.78 -11.26 14.68
CA GLU A 47 -2.62 -11.89 15.31
C GLU A 47 -1.60 -12.41 14.28
N SER A 48 -1.45 -11.68 13.18
CA SER A 48 -0.66 -12.11 12.03
C SER A 48 -0.39 -10.95 11.09
N SER A 49 0.75 -11.02 10.40
CA SER A 49 1.11 -10.12 9.31
C SER A 49 1.19 -10.82 7.94
N GLU A 50 0.64 -12.04 7.86
CA GLU A 50 0.60 -12.88 6.65
C GLU A 50 -0.63 -12.53 5.80
N TYR A 51 -0.67 -11.31 5.29
CA TYR A 51 -1.68 -10.83 4.33
C TYR A 51 -1.06 -9.87 3.32
N MET A 52 -1.65 -9.86 2.13
CA MET A 52 -1.19 -9.07 1.01
C MET A 52 -1.45 -7.58 1.26
N ARG A 53 -0.53 -6.74 0.77
CA ARG A 53 -0.72 -5.29 0.82
C ARG A 53 -0.10 -4.59 -0.38
N ILE A 54 -0.74 -3.50 -0.77
CA ILE A 54 -0.18 -2.52 -1.70
C ILE A 54 0.08 -1.24 -0.92
N PHE A 55 1.31 -0.78 -0.99
CA PHE A 55 1.71 0.53 -0.51
C PHE A 55 1.54 1.55 -1.63
N ILE A 56 0.90 2.67 -1.31
CA ILE A 56 0.80 3.85 -2.16
C ILE A 56 1.71 4.91 -1.56
N GLY A 57 2.74 5.31 -2.30
CA GLY A 57 3.70 6.28 -1.82
C GLY A 57 3.06 7.64 -1.66
N ILE A 58 3.25 8.22 -0.47
CA ILE A 58 2.87 9.60 -0.19
C ILE A 58 4.09 10.48 0.04
N GLY A 59 5.27 9.93 0.31
CA GLY A 59 6.47 10.70 0.68
C GLY A 59 6.52 10.99 2.19
N HIS A 60 7.57 11.66 2.63
CA HIS A 60 7.78 11.98 4.05
C HIS A 60 8.03 13.48 4.22
N PRO A 61 7.41 14.16 5.21
CA PRO A 61 7.57 15.60 5.43
C PRO A 61 8.93 16.00 6.03
N GLY A 62 9.97 15.17 5.87
CA GLY A 62 11.31 15.33 6.47
C GLY A 62 11.39 15.13 7.98
N HIS A 63 10.41 15.63 8.74
CA HIS A 63 10.40 15.59 10.21
C HIS A 63 9.28 14.72 10.77
N ARG A 64 9.61 13.89 11.76
CA ARG A 64 8.68 12.95 12.38
C ARG A 64 7.47 13.64 13.01
N ASP A 65 7.66 14.83 13.57
CA ASP A 65 6.59 15.56 14.27
C ASP A 65 5.53 16.10 13.30
N LEU A 66 5.89 16.29 12.03
CA LEU A 66 4.98 16.73 10.97
C LEU A 66 4.17 15.59 10.35
N VAL A 67 4.53 14.33 10.62
CA VAL A 67 3.91 13.16 9.98
C VAL A 67 2.41 13.10 10.24
N ARG A 68 1.97 13.44 11.46
CA ARG A 68 0.54 13.38 11.81
C ARG A 68 -0.28 14.30 10.91
N ASP A 69 0.14 15.55 10.77
CA ASP A 69 -0.59 16.55 10.01
C ASP A 69 -0.46 16.30 8.51
N TYR A 70 0.70 15.77 8.08
CA TYR A 70 0.94 15.38 6.70
C TYR A 70 -0.02 14.29 6.20
N VAL A 71 -0.24 13.22 6.96
CA VAL A 71 -1.09 12.09 6.51
C VAL A 71 -2.60 12.39 6.53
N ILE A 72 -3.02 13.45 7.23
CA ILE A 72 -4.42 13.90 7.25
C ILE A 72 -4.67 15.11 6.34
N GLY A 73 -3.59 15.75 5.88
CA GLY A 73 -3.63 16.90 5.00
C GLY A 73 -3.88 16.51 3.54
N ASP A 74 -4.23 17.51 2.74
CA ASP A 74 -4.36 17.35 1.30
C ASP A 74 -2.97 17.34 0.64
N PRO A 75 -2.76 16.50 -0.39
CA PRO A 75 -1.53 16.55 -1.18
C PRO A 75 -1.41 17.84 -2.00
N ASP A 76 -0.19 18.17 -2.40
CA ASP A 76 0.07 19.32 -3.26
C ASP A 76 -0.58 19.13 -4.63
N GLU A 77 -1.04 20.23 -5.26
CA GLU A 77 -1.77 20.16 -6.54
C GLU A 77 -0.96 19.43 -7.64
N GLN A 78 0.37 19.59 -7.59
CA GLN A 78 1.32 18.99 -8.53
C GLN A 78 1.49 17.47 -8.34
N GLU A 79 1.09 16.93 -7.18
CA GLU A 79 1.20 15.51 -6.87
C GLU A 79 -0.02 14.70 -7.36
N TRP A 80 -1.17 15.33 -7.59
CA TRP A 80 -2.39 14.65 -8.05
C TRP A 80 -2.20 13.80 -9.32
N PRO A 81 -1.47 14.25 -10.36
CA PRO A 81 -1.17 13.41 -11.52
C PRO A 81 -0.40 12.13 -11.14
N LEU A 82 0.53 12.23 -10.18
CA LEU A 82 1.32 11.10 -9.69
C LEU A 82 0.43 10.11 -8.91
N TYR A 83 -0.49 10.60 -8.07
CA TYR A 83 -1.48 9.74 -7.42
C TYR A 83 -2.42 9.09 -8.43
N GLY A 84 -2.85 9.81 -9.47
CA GLY A 84 -3.65 9.26 -10.55
C GLY A 84 -2.97 8.06 -11.24
N ASP A 85 -1.66 8.15 -11.50
CA ASP A 85 -0.86 7.03 -12.00
C ASP A 85 -0.83 5.85 -11.01
N SER A 86 -0.58 6.13 -9.73
CA SER A 86 -0.58 5.12 -8.67
C SER A 86 -1.93 4.42 -8.57
N TYR A 87 -3.05 5.15 -8.63
CA TYR A 87 -4.39 4.59 -8.54
C TYR A 87 -4.72 3.69 -9.73
N ARG A 88 -4.35 4.10 -10.96
CA ARG A 88 -4.49 3.26 -12.16
C ARG A 88 -3.68 1.97 -12.02
N ALA A 89 -2.43 2.07 -11.57
CA ALA A 89 -1.57 0.91 -11.36
C ALA A 89 -2.12 -0.03 -10.28
N CYS A 90 -2.60 0.53 -9.16
CA CYS A 90 -3.22 -0.24 -8.08
C CYS A 90 -4.50 -0.93 -8.56
N ALA A 91 -5.39 -0.23 -9.27
CA ALA A 91 -6.63 -0.81 -9.79
C ALA A 91 -6.34 -2.00 -10.72
N LYS A 92 -5.39 -1.85 -11.65
CA LYS A 92 -4.91 -2.96 -12.49
C LYS A 92 -4.38 -4.12 -11.63
N ALA A 93 -3.55 -3.83 -10.65
CA ALA A 93 -2.98 -4.84 -9.75
C ALA A 93 -4.05 -5.59 -8.95
N VAL A 94 -5.10 -4.92 -8.47
CA VAL A 94 -6.22 -5.58 -7.76
C VAL A 94 -6.91 -6.60 -8.67
N LEU A 95 -7.20 -6.22 -9.93
CA LEU A 95 -7.81 -7.15 -10.89
C LEU A 95 -6.90 -8.36 -11.18
N GLU A 96 -5.60 -8.14 -11.34
CA GLU A 96 -4.64 -9.21 -11.56
C GLU A 96 -4.45 -10.12 -10.34
N ILE A 97 -4.55 -9.58 -9.11
CA ILE A 97 -4.58 -10.37 -7.87
C ILE A 97 -5.83 -11.26 -7.82
N CYS A 98 -6.99 -10.75 -8.24
CA CYS A 98 -8.21 -11.56 -8.32
C CYS A 98 -8.08 -12.72 -9.32
N ASP A 99 -7.22 -12.57 -10.34
CA ASP A 99 -6.88 -13.61 -11.32
C ASP A 99 -5.69 -14.49 -10.88
N ASP A 100 -5.23 -14.41 -9.63
CA ASP A 100 -4.07 -15.13 -9.07
C ASP A 100 -2.72 -14.86 -9.79
N LYS A 101 -2.59 -13.70 -10.44
CA LYS A 101 -1.37 -13.28 -11.16
C LYS A 101 -0.38 -12.57 -10.23
N LEU A 102 -0.12 -13.13 -9.05
CA LEU A 102 0.64 -12.47 -7.98
C LEU A 102 2.08 -12.12 -8.38
N ASP A 103 2.79 -13.00 -9.08
CA ASP A 103 4.16 -12.77 -9.54
C ASP A 103 4.24 -11.63 -10.57
N LYS A 104 3.23 -11.55 -11.45
CA LYS A 104 3.12 -10.46 -12.42
C LYS A 104 2.94 -9.13 -11.69
N VAL A 105 2.02 -9.07 -10.74
CA VAL A 105 1.77 -7.87 -9.93
C VAL A 105 3.02 -7.47 -9.14
N MET A 106 3.70 -8.43 -8.53
CA MET A 106 4.96 -8.21 -7.83
C MET A 106 6.00 -7.56 -8.73
N ASN A 107 6.17 -8.07 -9.96
CA ASN A 107 7.16 -7.59 -10.90
C ASN A 107 6.81 -6.21 -11.50
N GLU A 108 5.54 -5.99 -11.83
CA GLU A 108 5.09 -4.73 -12.44
C GLU A 108 5.05 -3.60 -11.41
N LEU A 109 4.42 -3.83 -10.25
CA LEU A 109 4.21 -2.77 -9.27
C LEU A 109 5.51 -2.39 -8.55
N ASN A 110 6.44 -3.33 -8.36
CA ASN A 110 7.70 -3.07 -7.68
C ASN A 110 8.82 -2.59 -8.62
N ARG A 111 8.60 -2.60 -9.94
CA ARG A 111 9.59 -2.15 -10.91
C ARG A 111 10.03 -0.72 -10.59
N LYS A 112 11.33 -0.43 -10.57
CA LYS A 112 11.82 0.95 -10.47
C LYS A 112 11.46 1.70 -11.75
N LYS A 113 10.80 2.86 -11.65
CA LYS A 113 10.69 3.78 -12.79
C LYS A 113 12.14 4.21 -13.12
N PRO A 114 12.57 4.17 -14.39
CA PRO A 114 13.88 4.69 -14.76
C PRO A 114 13.98 6.17 -14.38
N SER A 115 15.14 6.54 -13.85
CA SER A 115 15.50 7.89 -13.41
C SER A 115 15.45 8.90 -14.55
#